data_AF-A0A7S2LVL2-F1
#
_entry.id   AF-A0A7S2LVL2-F1
#
_cell.length_a   1.000
_cell.length_b   1.000
_cell.length_c   1.000
_cell.angle_alpha   90.00
_cell.angle_beta   90.00
_cell.angle_gamma   90.00
#
_symmetry.space_group_name_H-M   'P 1'
#
loop_
_entity.id
_entity.type
_entity.pdbx_description
1 polymer ?
#
loop_
_entity_poly.entity_id
_entity_poly.type
_entity_poly.pdbx_seq_one_letter_code
_entity_poly.pdbx_strand_id
1 'polypeptide(L)'
;WISCEEVKQGQCWQVSADPNSSNYLHAQKTMIGGSRGGRFESVATDSRIKQSPVYFVTEDSTFGAMRRFQANSTGWHSLHAGGDTSYLRIIDDKFFEWTKNLSAARKSAYAHYQNSEGISFNDGTLYFTTKSTQKLFVLDLESSTYKLETTGLDFQGKGSFNAMPDQVINGDKRFLYFTESGGKTPGVYVR
;
A
#
# COMPACT_ATOMS: atom_id res chain seq x y z
N TRP A 1 -8.46 10.27 7.97
CA TRP A 1 -7.90 9.91 6.65
C TRP A 1 -6.39 9.99 6.72
N ILE A 2 -5.69 9.27 5.85
CA ILE A 2 -4.22 9.37 5.70
C ILE A 2 -3.97 9.79 4.26
N SER A 3 -3.23 10.87 4.07
CA SER A 3 -2.76 11.35 2.76
C SER A 3 -1.27 11.17 2.70
N CYS A 4 -0.73 10.74 1.57
CA CYS A 4 0.70 10.53 1.39
C CYS A 4 1.22 11.40 0.23
N GLU A 5 2.49 11.78 0.33
CA GLU A 5 3.16 12.61 -0.67
C GLU A 5 4.12 11.76 -1.50
N GLU A 6 3.84 11.66 -2.79
CA GLU A 6 4.65 10.95 -3.77
C GLU A 6 5.84 11.83 -4.26
N VAL A 7 6.60 12.37 -3.32
CA VAL A 7 7.78 13.22 -3.62
C VAL A 7 9.00 12.75 -2.85
N LYS A 8 10.19 13.12 -3.31
CA LYS A 8 11.42 12.76 -2.61
C LYS A 8 11.40 13.35 -1.19
N GLN A 9 11.53 12.49 -0.17
CA GLN A 9 11.39 12.83 1.26
C GLN A 9 9.98 13.27 1.68
N GLY A 10 8.96 12.93 0.89
CA GLY A 10 7.56 13.12 1.23
C GLY A 10 7.15 12.40 2.51
N GLN A 11 5.98 12.75 3.01
CA GLN A 11 5.42 12.25 4.25
C GLN A 11 4.02 11.70 4.08
N CYS A 12 3.60 10.93 5.07
CA CYS A 12 2.19 10.58 5.23
C CYS A 12 1.62 11.39 6.40
N TRP A 13 0.46 11.98 6.16
CA TRP A 13 -0.22 12.92 7.03
C TRP A 13 -1.58 12.37 7.41
N GLN A 14 -1.88 12.39 8.71
CA GLN A 14 -3.22 12.14 9.18
C GLN A 14 -4.01 13.45 9.09
N VAL A 15 -5.15 13.38 8.40
CA VAL A 15 -6.02 14.53 8.14
C VAL A 15 -7.46 14.21 8.51
N SER A 16 -8.19 15.22 8.95
CA SER A 16 -9.63 15.15 9.15
C SER A 16 -10.34 15.95 8.05
N ALA A 17 -11.28 15.29 7.38
CA ALA A 17 -12.16 15.93 6.39
C ALA A 17 -13.46 16.43 7.01
N ASP A 18 -13.74 16.09 8.27
CA ASP A 18 -14.91 16.58 8.99
C ASP A 18 -14.64 18.01 9.48
N PRO A 19 -15.40 19.02 9.01
CA PRO A 19 -15.21 20.41 9.43
C PRO A 19 -15.47 20.65 10.92
N ASN A 20 -16.15 19.73 11.61
CA ASN A 20 -16.43 19.85 13.05
C ASN A 20 -15.36 19.20 13.93
N SER A 21 -14.42 18.46 13.34
CA SER A 21 -13.34 17.81 14.09
C SER A 21 -12.33 18.85 14.56
N SER A 22 -11.82 18.73 15.78
CA SER A 22 -10.73 19.58 16.30
C SER A 22 -9.44 19.50 15.47
N ASN A 23 -9.28 18.46 14.66
CA ASN A 23 -8.15 18.26 13.76
C ASN A 23 -8.45 18.71 12.30
N TYR A 24 -9.59 19.35 12.04
CA TYR A 24 -9.88 19.93 10.72
C TYR A 24 -8.84 21.01 10.38
N LEU A 25 -8.32 21.01 9.15
CA LEU A 25 -7.22 21.89 8.69
C LEU A 25 -5.90 21.76 9.48
N HIS A 26 -5.78 20.76 10.36
CA HIS A 26 -4.59 20.51 11.16
C HIS A 26 -3.99 19.14 10.82
N ALA A 27 -3.37 19.06 9.63
CA ALA A 27 -2.68 17.85 9.19
C ALA A 27 -1.52 17.52 10.15
N GLN A 28 -1.42 16.25 10.55
CA GLN A 28 -0.39 15.79 11.48
C GLN A 28 0.51 14.75 10.82
N LYS A 29 1.82 14.96 10.89
CA LYS A 29 2.81 14.03 10.35
C LYS A 29 2.72 12.69 11.11
N THR A 30 2.63 11.59 10.36
CA THR A 30 2.48 10.25 10.92
C THR A 30 3.83 9.58 11.15
N MET A 31 3.85 8.58 12.04
CA MET A 31 5.02 7.71 12.23
C MET A 31 5.28 6.78 11.04
N ILE A 32 4.26 6.47 10.22
CA ILE A 32 4.40 5.62 9.01
C ILE A 32 5.43 6.21 8.03
N GLY A 33 5.36 7.53 7.82
CA GLY A 33 6.30 8.23 6.93
C GLY A 33 7.75 8.22 7.43
N GLY A 34 7.94 7.99 8.72
CA GLY A 34 9.25 7.93 9.38
C GLY A 34 10.01 9.25 9.32
N SER A 35 11.18 9.29 9.95
CA SER A 35 11.99 10.51 10.01
C SER A 35 12.55 10.95 8.66
N ARG A 36 12.84 9.99 7.76
CA ARG A 36 13.48 10.23 6.46
C ARG A 36 12.50 10.47 5.31
N GLY A 37 11.21 10.19 5.49
CA GLY A 37 10.23 10.25 4.42
C GLY A 37 10.43 9.17 3.35
N GLY A 38 9.78 9.37 2.20
CA GLY A 38 9.76 8.47 1.04
C GLY A 38 8.87 9.06 -0.05
N ARG A 39 8.80 8.40 -1.21
CA ARG A 39 7.82 8.71 -2.27
C ARG A 39 6.55 7.91 -2.02
N PHE A 40 5.77 8.28 -1.02
CA PHE A 40 4.66 7.44 -0.57
C PHE A 40 3.45 7.62 -1.46
N GLU A 41 2.89 6.50 -1.90
CA GLU A 41 1.82 6.51 -2.88
C GLU A 41 0.46 6.32 -2.20
N SER A 42 0.23 5.14 -1.63
CA SER A 42 -1.08 4.78 -1.08
C SER A 42 -0.98 4.04 0.24
N VAL A 43 -2.08 4.04 1.01
CA VAL A 43 -2.13 3.46 2.36
C VAL A 43 -3.32 2.52 2.52
N ALA A 44 -3.05 1.35 3.09
CA ALA A 44 -4.07 0.40 3.53
C ALA A 44 -3.99 0.18 5.04
N THR A 45 -5.09 -0.26 5.65
CA THR A 45 -5.18 -0.49 7.10
C THR A 45 -5.84 -1.84 7.39
N ASP A 46 -5.15 -2.69 8.15
CA ASP A 46 -5.76 -3.82 8.85
C ASP A 46 -6.14 -3.37 10.26
N SER A 47 -7.45 -3.33 10.53
CA SER A 47 -8.02 -2.96 11.83
C SER A 47 -8.80 -4.10 12.48
N ARG A 48 -8.60 -5.35 12.04
CA ARG A 48 -9.25 -6.54 12.63
C ARG A 48 -8.92 -6.64 14.13
N ILE A 49 -7.69 -6.32 14.52
CA ILE A 49 -7.27 -6.15 15.91
C ILE A 49 -7.37 -4.67 16.28
N LYS A 50 -8.51 -4.27 16.85
CA LYS A 50 -8.80 -2.85 17.15
C LYS A 50 -7.73 -2.18 18.02
N GLN A 51 -7.09 -2.92 18.92
CA GLN A 51 -6.09 -2.44 19.88
C GLN A 51 -4.70 -2.24 19.27
N SER A 52 -4.43 -2.83 18.11
CA SER A 52 -3.14 -2.74 17.43
C SER A 52 -3.36 -2.72 15.92
N PRO A 53 -3.93 -1.61 15.38
CA PRO A 53 -4.13 -1.47 13.95
C PRO A 53 -2.79 -1.48 13.23
N VAL A 54 -2.77 -2.09 12.05
CA VAL A 54 -1.60 -2.21 11.19
C VAL A 54 -1.83 -1.40 9.94
N TYR A 55 -0.87 -0.56 9.60
CA TYR A 55 -0.90 0.31 8.43
C TYR A 55 0.16 -0.13 7.44
N PHE A 56 -0.18 -0.13 6.16
CA PHE A 56 0.70 -0.47 5.07
C PHE A 56 0.83 0.74 4.15
N VAL A 57 2.04 1.07 3.71
CA VAL A 57 2.26 2.14 2.74
C VAL A 57 3.19 1.67 1.63
N THR A 58 2.81 1.98 0.39
CA THR A 58 3.61 1.77 -0.81
C THR A 58 4.55 2.94 -1.06
N GLU A 59 5.61 2.70 -1.82
CA GLU A 59 6.57 3.75 -2.18
C GLU A 59 6.85 3.69 -3.69
N ASP A 60 6.41 4.70 -4.46
CA ASP A 60 6.66 4.80 -5.91
C ASP A 60 8.13 5.16 -6.15
N SER A 61 8.95 4.13 -6.11
CA SER A 61 10.38 4.20 -6.31
C SER A 61 10.90 2.82 -6.69
N THR A 62 11.92 2.76 -7.53
CA THR A 62 12.56 1.48 -7.92
C THR A 62 13.12 0.72 -6.71
N PHE A 63 13.50 1.44 -5.64
CA PHE A 63 13.93 0.85 -4.36
C PHE A 63 12.93 1.13 -3.23
N GLY A 64 11.67 1.45 -3.56
CA GLY A 64 10.62 1.79 -2.61
C GLY A 64 10.17 0.56 -1.83
N ALA A 65 10.71 0.38 -0.62
CA ALA A 65 10.32 -0.74 0.24
C ALA A 65 8.97 -0.43 0.91
N MET A 66 7.96 -1.26 0.64
CA MET A 66 6.66 -1.19 1.32
C MET A 66 6.87 -1.28 2.82
N ARG A 67 6.22 -0.38 3.56
CA ARG A 67 6.32 -0.36 5.03
C ARG A 67 5.06 -0.91 5.65
N ARG A 68 5.25 -1.65 6.73
CA ARG A 68 4.21 -2.04 7.69
C ARG A 68 4.50 -1.35 9.01
N PHE A 69 3.53 -0.61 9.52
CA PHE A 69 3.58 0.03 10.83
C PHE A 69 2.49 -0.56 11.71
N GLN A 70 2.88 -1.24 12.78
CA GLN A 70 1.97 -1.78 13.79
C GLN A 70 1.89 -0.81 14.95
N ALA A 71 0.71 -0.22 15.16
CA ALA A 71 0.51 0.77 16.21
C ALA A 71 0.37 0.12 17.60
N ASN A 72 0.88 0.84 18.61
CA ASN A 72 0.73 0.50 20.03
C ASN A 72 -0.48 1.20 20.68
N SER A 73 -1.23 1.97 19.91
CA SER A 73 -2.42 2.70 20.36
C SER A 73 -3.51 2.68 19.28
N THR A 74 -4.66 3.25 19.62
CA THR A 74 -5.88 3.20 18.78
C THR A 74 -6.42 4.58 18.45
N GLY A 75 -7.42 4.63 17.58
CA GLY A 75 -8.10 5.87 17.22
C GLY A 75 -7.17 6.85 16.52
N TRP A 76 -7.35 8.15 16.78
CA TRP A 76 -6.53 9.18 16.17
C TRP A 76 -5.04 9.05 16.53
N HIS A 77 -4.73 8.61 17.75
CA HIS A 77 -3.36 8.56 18.26
C HIS A 77 -2.53 7.36 17.74
N SER A 78 -3.15 6.41 17.02
CA SER A 78 -2.47 5.20 16.53
C SER A 78 -1.26 5.51 15.65
N LEU A 79 -1.25 6.64 14.94
CA LEU A 79 -0.17 7.05 14.05
C LEU A 79 0.85 8.00 14.70
N HIS A 80 0.68 8.30 15.99
CA HIS A 80 1.42 9.36 16.67
C HIS A 80 2.00 8.95 18.03
N ALA A 81 1.48 7.90 18.68
CA ALA A 81 1.89 7.52 20.05
C ALA A 81 3.03 6.49 20.12
N GLY A 82 3.35 5.81 19.02
CA GLY A 82 4.38 4.77 18.96
C GLY A 82 3.90 3.49 18.27
N GLY A 83 4.87 2.69 17.82
CA GLY A 83 4.62 1.44 17.11
C GLY A 83 5.90 0.86 16.53
N ASP A 84 5.76 -0.30 15.88
CA ASP A 84 6.85 -1.02 15.24
C ASP A 84 6.77 -0.91 13.72
N THR A 85 7.85 -0.45 13.10
CA THR A 85 8.01 -0.44 11.64
C THR A 85 8.78 -1.67 11.17
N SER A 86 8.26 -2.31 10.12
CA SER A 86 8.89 -3.39 9.37
C SER A 86 8.64 -3.18 7.87
N TYR A 87 9.32 -3.95 7.04
CA TYR A 87 9.33 -3.75 5.58
C TYR A 87 9.11 -5.07 4.86
N LEU A 88 8.39 -5.03 3.73
CA LEU A 88 8.12 -6.22 2.93
C LEU A 88 9.43 -6.78 2.35
N ARG A 89 9.66 -8.08 2.51
CA ARG A 89 10.73 -8.79 1.81
C ARG A 89 10.18 -10.08 1.22
N ILE A 90 10.27 -10.21 -0.10
CA ILE A 90 10.03 -11.46 -0.80
C ILE A 90 11.19 -12.41 -0.50
N ILE A 91 10.86 -13.64 -0.11
CA ILE A 91 11.83 -14.70 0.25
C ILE A 91 12.17 -15.53 -0.97
N ASP A 92 11.13 -15.97 -1.66
CA ASP A 92 11.14 -16.81 -2.84
C ASP A 92 9.84 -16.59 -3.63
N ASP A 93 9.54 -17.45 -4.61
CA ASP A 93 8.36 -17.31 -5.49
C ASP A 93 7.00 -17.51 -4.81
N LYS A 94 6.98 -17.88 -3.52
CA LYS A 94 5.76 -18.18 -2.77
C LYS A 94 5.65 -17.41 -1.47
N PHE A 95 6.76 -17.18 -0.77
CA PHE A 95 6.78 -16.66 0.59
C PHE A 95 7.31 -15.24 0.67
N PHE A 96 6.78 -14.48 1.62
CA PHE A 96 7.30 -13.18 2.01
C PHE A 96 7.46 -13.11 3.53
N GLU A 97 8.18 -12.10 4.01
CA GLU A 97 8.26 -11.76 5.42
C GLU A 97 8.19 -10.25 5.63
N TRP A 98 7.99 -9.85 6.89
CA TRP A 98 8.16 -8.49 7.35
C TRP A 98 9.47 -8.35 8.11
N THR A 99 10.47 -7.73 7.48
CA THR A 99 11.82 -7.59 8.07
C THR A 99 12.03 -6.21 8.68
N LYS A 100 12.83 -6.11 9.75
CA LYS A 100 13.33 -4.82 10.26
C LYS A 100 14.55 -4.31 9.47
N ASN A 101 15.12 -5.14 8.58
CA ASN A 101 16.26 -4.76 7.75
C ASN A 101 15.81 -4.02 6.48
N LEU A 102 15.77 -2.68 6.56
CA LEU A 102 15.40 -1.82 5.43
C LEU A 102 16.28 -2.04 4.18
N SER A 103 17.59 -2.31 4.35
CA SER A 103 18.46 -2.52 3.20
C SER A 103 18.09 -3.79 2.43
N ALA A 104 17.78 -4.88 3.15
CA ALA A 104 17.31 -6.12 2.54
C ALA A 104 15.96 -5.93 1.84
N ALA A 105 15.02 -5.21 2.47
CA ALA A 105 13.73 -4.91 1.87
C ALA A 105 13.85 -4.05 0.60
N ARG A 106 14.75 -3.06 0.57
CA ARG A 106 14.99 -2.24 -0.64
C ARG A 106 15.56 -3.05 -1.81
N LYS A 107 16.46 -4.00 -1.52
CA LYS A 107 16.96 -4.94 -2.55
C LYS A 107 15.83 -5.84 -3.06
N SER A 108 14.94 -6.27 -2.17
CA SER A 108 13.75 -7.04 -2.54
C SER A 108 12.77 -6.23 -3.39
N ALA A 109 12.49 -4.97 -3.03
CA ALA A 109 11.68 -4.06 -3.84
C ALA A 109 12.24 -3.91 -5.25
N TYR A 110 13.54 -3.65 -5.36
CA TYR A 110 14.23 -3.57 -6.64
C TYR A 110 14.10 -4.87 -7.46
N ALA A 111 14.17 -6.03 -6.84
CA ALA A 111 14.10 -7.29 -7.56
C ALA A 111 12.67 -7.69 -7.96
N HIS A 112 11.66 -7.36 -7.16
CA HIS A 112 10.34 -7.98 -7.28
C HIS A 112 9.18 -7.00 -7.48
N TYR A 113 9.20 -5.84 -6.83
CA TYR A 113 8.02 -4.97 -6.73
C TYR A 113 8.35 -3.47 -6.89
N GLN A 114 9.16 -3.14 -7.90
CA GLN A 114 9.54 -1.76 -8.21
C GLN A 114 8.30 -0.88 -8.46
N ASN A 115 8.36 0.37 -7.97
CA ASN A 115 7.32 1.39 -8.25
C ASN A 115 5.94 0.87 -7.82
N SER A 116 5.80 0.56 -6.54
CA SER A 116 4.54 0.08 -5.98
C SER A 116 3.57 1.23 -5.81
N GLU A 117 2.32 1.02 -6.21
CA GLU A 117 1.32 2.07 -6.37
C GLU A 117 0.17 1.95 -5.37
N GLY A 118 -1.06 1.78 -5.84
CA GLY A 118 -2.24 1.53 -5.04
C GLY A 118 -2.06 0.32 -4.12
N ILE A 119 -2.68 0.39 -2.96
CA ILE A 119 -2.73 -0.68 -1.98
C ILE A 119 -4.10 -0.74 -1.33
N SER A 120 -4.61 -1.96 -1.12
CA SER A 120 -5.87 -2.19 -0.44
C SER A 120 -5.80 -3.42 0.43
N PHE A 121 -6.50 -3.37 1.56
CA PHE A 121 -6.61 -4.49 2.49
C PHE A 121 -8.06 -4.97 2.54
N ASN A 122 -8.25 -6.30 2.49
CA ASN A 122 -9.53 -6.92 2.75
C ASN A 122 -9.32 -8.31 3.37
N ASP A 123 -9.90 -8.51 4.55
CA ASP A 123 -9.99 -9.79 5.26
C ASP A 123 -8.71 -10.64 5.25
N GLY A 124 -7.62 -10.10 5.81
CA GLY A 124 -6.35 -10.80 5.91
C GLY A 124 -5.52 -10.83 4.62
N THR A 125 -6.06 -10.29 3.53
CA THR A 125 -5.37 -10.20 2.24
C THR A 125 -4.99 -8.75 1.92
N LEU A 126 -3.74 -8.54 1.53
CA LEU A 126 -3.21 -7.26 1.08
C LEU A 126 -2.99 -7.29 -0.43
N TYR A 127 -3.58 -6.35 -1.14
CA TYR A 127 -3.52 -6.19 -2.59
C TYR A 127 -2.69 -4.96 -2.89
N PHE A 128 -1.71 -5.05 -3.78
CA PHE A 128 -1.02 -3.85 -4.28
C PHE A 128 -0.53 -4.02 -5.71
N THR A 129 -0.42 -2.92 -6.43
CA THR A 129 0.00 -2.89 -7.83
C THR A 129 1.44 -2.41 -7.96
N THR A 130 2.09 -2.79 -9.06
CA THR A 130 3.44 -2.32 -9.40
C THR A 130 3.46 -1.79 -10.82
N LYS A 131 3.82 -0.51 -10.98
CA LYS A 131 3.81 0.21 -12.26
C LYS A 131 4.80 -0.41 -13.25
N SER A 132 6.02 -0.71 -12.79
CA SER A 132 7.14 -1.16 -13.63
C SER A 132 6.99 -2.57 -14.18
N THR A 133 6.30 -3.46 -13.45
CA THR A 133 6.12 -4.86 -13.85
C THR A 133 4.70 -5.22 -14.23
N GLN A 134 3.76 -4.27 -14.10
CA GLN A 134 2.33 -4.45 -14.41
C GLN A 134 1.75 -5.68 -13.70
N LYS A 135 2.01 -5.79 -12.40
CA LYS A 135 1.53 -6.90 -11.55
C LYS A 135 0.61 -6.40 -10.46
N LEU A 136 -0.35 -7.26 -10.12
CA LEU A 136 -1.07 -7.24 -8.86
C LEU A 136 -0.44 -8.28 -7.95
N PHE A 137 0.06 -7.84 -6.81
CA PHE A 137 0.45 -8.69 -5.71
C PHE A 137 -0.75 -8.95 -4.81
N VAL A 138 -0.97 -10.21 -4.47
CA VAL A 138 -2.01 -10.67 -3.55
C VAL A 138 -1.31 -11.40 -2.40
N LEU A 139 -1.15 -10.74 -1.26
CA LEU A 139 -0.46 -11.27 -0.07
C LEU A 139 -1.47 -11.77 0.93
N ASP A 140 -1.39 -13.05 1.28
CA ASP A 140 -2.06 -13.63 2.43
C ASP A 140 -1.19 -13.39 3.67
N LEU A 141 -1.69 -12.53 4.56
CA LEU A 141 -0.96 -12.11 5.76
C LEU A 141 -0.92 -13.17 6.85
N GLU A 142 -1.79 -14.18 6.81
CA GLU A 142 -1.84 -15.26 7.81
C GLU A 142 -0.83 -16.36 7.47
N SER A 143 -0.79 -16.78 6.20
CA SER A 143 0.15 -17.80 5.74
C SER A 143 1.52 -17.24 5.33
N SER A 144 1.66 -15.91 5.25
CA SER A 144 2.85 -15.23 4.71
C SER A 144 3.21 -15.71 3.30
N THR A 145 2.19 -15.97 2.49
CA THR A 145 2.33 -16.38 1.09
C THR A 145 1.76 -15.33 0.16
N TYR A 146 2.22 -15.33 -1.09
CA TYR A 146 1.68 -14.41 -2.09
C TYR A 146 1.45 -15.09 -3.44
N LYS A 147 0.62 -14.43 -4.25
CA LYS A 147 0.42 -14.74 -5.67
C LYS A 147 0.55 -13.47 -6.48
N LEU A 148 0.85 -13.65 -7.77
CA LEU A 148 0.94 -12.58 -8.74
C LEU A 148 -0.12 -12.77 -9.82
N GLU A 149 -0.78 -11.70 -10.17
CA GLU A 149 -1.60 -11.61 -11.37
C GLU A 149 -0.99 -10.56 -12.29
N THR A 150 -0.92 -10.85 -13.60
CA THR A 150 -0.59 -9.81 -14.58
C THR A 150 -1.79 -8.90 -14.71
N THR A 151 -1.64 -7.61 -14.41
CA THR A 151 -2.67 -6.63 -14.75
C THR A 151 -2.69 -6.56 -16.27
N GLY A 152 -3.80 -6.91 -16.93
CA GLY A 152 -3.91 -6.72 -18.38
C GLY A 152 -4.46 -7.87 -19.19
N LEU A 153 -4.50 -9.05 -18.60
CA LEU A 153 -5.20 -10.19 -19.18
C LEU A 153 -6.71 -9.94 -19.08
N ASP A 154 -7.47 -10.38 -20.10
CA ASP A 154 -8.93 -10.24 -20.11
C ASP A 154 -9.52 -10.84 -18.83
N PHE A 155 -10.01 -9.96 -17.94
CA PHE A 155 -10.81 -10.41 -16.81
C PHE A 155 -12.17 -10.91 -17.33
N GLN A 156 -12.80 -11.82 -16.59
CA GLN A 156 -14.15 -12.27 -16.92
C GLN A 156 -15.11 -11.05 -16.92
N GLY A 157 -15.49 -10.56 -18.11
CA GLY A 157 -16.38 -9.40 -18.24
C GLY A 157 -16.01 -8.34 -19.29
N LYS A 158 -14.84 -8.45 -19.96
CA LYS A 158 -14.23 -7.49 -20.90
C LYS A 158 -13.51 -6.33 -20.21
N GLY A 159 -12.23 -6.13 -20.57
CA GLY A 159 -11.35 -5.07 -20.12
C GLY A 159 -9.90 -5.54 -20.17
N SER A 160 -9.02 -4.77 -20.83
CA SER A 160 -7.59 -5.05 -20.91
C SER A 160 -6.83 -3.89 -20.26
N PHE A 161 -6.12 -4.19 -19.17
CA PHE A 161 -5.14 -3.27 -18.56
C PHE A 161 -3.89 -3.28 -19.44
N ASN A 162 -3.85 -2.41 -20.45
CA ASN A 162 -2.73 -2.34 -21.37
C ASN A 162 -1.79 -1.15 -21.05
N ALA A 163 -2.02 -0.47 -19.93
CA ALA A 163 -1.25 0.69 -19.50
C ALA A 163 -0.58 0.44 -18.13
N MET A 164 -0.22 1.53 -17.45
CA MET A 164 0.54 1.53 -16.20
C MET A 164 -0.46 1.50 -15.02
N PRO A 165 -0.54 0.41 -14.23
CA PRO A 165 -1.46 0.35 -13.10
C PRO A 165 -1.08 1.40 -12.07
N ASP A 166 -2.10 1.97 -11.43
CA ASP A 166 -1.99 3.03 -10.44
C ASP A 166 -2.74 2.58 -9.17
N GLN A 167 -4.01 2.94 -8.97
CA GLN A 167 -4.74 2.58 -7.75
C GLN A 167 -5.39 1.20 -7.80
N VAL A 168 -5.53 0.58 -6.63
CA VAL A 168 -6.36 -0.60 -6.39
C VAL A 168 -7.22 -0.38 -5.15
N ILE A 169 -8.53 -0.63 -5.26
CA ILE A 169 -9.51 -0.33 -4.22
C ILE A 169 -10.46 -1.52 -4.08
N ASN A 170 -10.52 -2.10 -2.87
CA ASN A 170 -11.57 -3.08 -2.55
C ASN A 170 -12.93 -2.38 -2.52
N GLY A 171 -13.86 -2.90 -3.32
CA GLY A 171 -15.27 -2.54 -3.32
C GLY A 171 -16.08 -3.38 -2.35
N ASP A 172 -17.30 -3.73 -2.77
CA ASP A 172 -18.27 -4.41 -1.92
C ASP A 172 -18.00 -5.92 -1.82
N LYS A 173 -16.93 -6.28 -1.08
CA LYS A 173 -16.35 -7.62 -0.78
C LYS A 173 -16.03 -8.56 -1.96
N ARG A 174 -16.69 -8.37 -3.10
CA ARG A 174 -16.63 -9.19 -4.30
C ARG A 174 -15.83 -8.53 -5.41
N PHE A 175 -15.69 -7.21 -5.33
CA PHE A 175 -15.10 -6.42 -6.39
C PHE A 175 -13.78 -5.79 -5.99
N LEU A 176 -12.80 -5.86 -6.87
CA LEU A 176 -11.56 -5.11 -6.80
C LEU A 176 -11.55 -4.13 -7.97
N TYR A 177 -11.56 -2.83 -7.65
CA TYR A 177 -11.49 -1.76 -8.64
C TYR A 177 -10.05 -1.33 -8.86
N PHE A 178 -9.75 -0.93 -10.08
CA PHE A 178 -8.40 -0.52 -10.46
C PHE A 178 -8.42 0.70 -11.35
N THR A 179 -7.37 1.52 -11.27
CA THR A 179 -7.12 2.63 -12.19
C THR A 179 -5.75 2.47 -12.85
N GLU A 180 -5.61 3.05 -14.04
CA GLU A 180 -4.33 3.16 -14.75
C GLU A 180 -3.95 4.64 -14.91
N SER A 181 -2.66 4.93 -14.80
CA SER A 181 -2.10 6.26 -15.03
C SER A 181 -1.02 6.18 -16.10
N GLY A 182 -1.39 6.58 -17.32
CA GLY A 182 -0.52 6.57 -18.48
C GLY A 182 -1.08 5.78 -19.67
N GLY A 183 -0.27 5.60 -20.70
CA GLY A 183 -0.69 4.94 -21.95
C GLY A 183 -1.65 5.78 -22.78
N LYS A 184 -2.23 5.18 -23.82
CA LYS A 184 -3.19 5.84 -24.73
C LYS A 184 -4.64 5.66 -24.32
N THR A 185 -4.91 4.71 -23.43
CA THR A 185 -6.27 4.28 -23.05
C THR A 185 -6.37 4.00 -21.54
N PRO A 186 -5.98 4.94 -20.66
CA PRO A 186 -6.17 4.74 -19.22
C PRO A 186 -7.66 4.57 -18.91
N GLY A 187 -7.98 3.70 -17.96
CA GLY A 187 -9.35 3.35 -17.62
C GLY A 187 -9.56 2.96 -16.16
N VAL A 188 -10.81 2.67 -15.84
CA VAL A 188 -11.23 2.08 -14.57
C VAL A 188 -11.78 0.69 -14.85
N TYR A 189 -11.28 -0.31 -14.12
CA TYR A 189 -11.63 -1.72 -14.33
C TYR A 189 -12.10 -2.36 -13.03
N VAL A 190 -12.83 -3.47 -13.15
CA VAL A 190 -13.35 -4.24 -12.02
C VAL A 190 -13.08 -5.73 -12.23
N ARG A 191 -12.70 -6.40 -11.14
CA ARG A 191 -12.59 -7.85 -10.99
C ARG A 191 -13.58 -8.30 -9.95
#